data_AF-A0A7X7PQX8-F1
#
_entry.id   AF-A0A7X7PQX8-F1
#
_cell.length_a   1.000
_cell.length_b   1.000
_cell.length_c   1.000
_cell.angle_alpha   90.00
_cell.angle_beta   90.00
_cell.angle_gamma   90.00
#
_symmetry.space_group_name_H-M   'P 1'
#
loop_
_entity.id
_entity.type
_entity.pdbx_description
1 polymer ?
#
loop_
_entity_poly.entity_id
_entity_poly.type
_entity_poly.pdbx_seq_one_letter_code
_entity_poly.pdbx_strand_id
1 'polypeptide(L)'
;SRAESTIDRANKYLSQGLLGPGYFTSLMSAFHATVAYNYVETEQIIKDQGDLAAADVLAQSKIHDALADTKDRLLATEPQNVSQALALMQAWGHWTAASGLVDDADRELTNMSTEPDAGSERLDAIYLAVYNFTRAYQALWAANDALALGDTLEGSPIRSTEALDQLAEAYRLAANANLETIRALVVLPMAKEEGITEDQAEAVLAYQDGNYAEASAIASYYRYLDRVLPEGPQRDYAVLGAALTSFADSAASLADHYSYQAERDADGYITGFTNEKALAASLDFSRGRARAMIAEVAEGGNDVALPILYYQNAGVEREGHAEDKLSALSDYWTAGLYARVAGILSKTLEPLAPRR
;
A
#
# COMPACT_ATOMS: atom_id res chain seq x y z
N SER A 1 -14.22 -19.76 5.62
CA SER A 1 -14.13 -18.47 4.90
C SER A 1 -12.68 -18.15 4.55
N ARG A 2 -12.38 -17.16 3.67
CA ARG A 2 -10.99 -16.74 3.36
C ARG A 2 -10.24 -16.33 4.64
N ALA A 3 -10.91 -15.61 5.53
CA ALA A 3 -10.39 -15.23 6.85
C ALA A 3 -9.97 -16.44 7.71
N GLU A 4 -10.74 -17.53 7.75
CA GLU A 4 -10.35 -18.75 8.47
C GLU A 4 -9.08 -19.38 7.87
N SER A 5 -9.01 -19.45 6.53
CA SER A 5 -7.84 -20.02 5.84
C SER A 5 -6.56 -19.19 6.05
N THR A 6 -6.69 -17.86 6.14
CA THR A 6 -5.55 -16.98 6.37
C THR A 6 -5.13 -16.96 7.85
N ILE A 7 -6.06 -17.07 8.81
CA ILE A 7 -5.75 -17.19 10.24
C ILE A 7 -4.95 -18.47 10.52
N ASP A 8 -5.37 -19.60 9.96
CA ASP A 8 -4.64 -20.87 10.11
C ASP A 8 -3.22 -20.78 9.53
N ARG A 9 -3.08 -20.09 8.39
CA ARG A 9 -1.78 -19.82 7.75
C ARG A 9 -0.89 -18.92 8.60
N ALA A 10 -1.45 -17.84 9.17
CA ALA A 10 -0.73 -16.95 10.07
C ALA A 10 -0.23 -17.69 11.33
N ASN A 11 -1.11 -18.44 11.99
CA ASN A 11 -0.75 -19.25 13.17
C ASN A 11 0.34 -20.27 12.85
N LYS A 12 0.27 -20.92 11.68
CA LYS A 12 1.30 -21.84 11.21
C LYS A 12 2.66 -21.12 11.08
N TYR A 13 2.71 -19.96 10.42
CA TYR A 13 3.96 -19.22 10.27
C TYR A 13 4.54 -18.77 11.61
N LEU A 14 3.72 -18.23 12.50
CA LEU A 14 4.15 -17.85 13.85
C LEU A 14 4.68 -19.06 14.64
N SER A 15 4.01 -20.21 14.55
CA SER A 15 4.46 -21.45 15.22
C SER A 15 5.80 -21.98 14.69
N GLN A 16 6.18 -21.61 13.47
CA GLN A 16 7.44 -21.98 12.81
C GLN A 16 8.54 -20.92 13.01
N GLY A 17 8.27 -19.84 13.76
CA GLY A 17 9.21 -18.72 13.94
C GLY A 17 9.33 -17.81 12.72
N LEU A 18 8.43 -17.92 11.74
CA LEU A 18 8.38 -17.08 10.54
C LEU A 18 7.58 -15.81 10.85
N LEU A 19 8.20 -14.88 11.60
CA LEU A 19 7.53 -13.69 12.12
C LEU A 19 7.01 -12.76 11.03
N GLY A 20 7.80 -12.48 9.98
CA GLY A 20 7.37 -11.63 8.86
C GLY A 20 6.14 -12.18 8.15
N PRO A 21 6.19 -13.42 7.61
CA PRO A 21 5.01 -14.07 7.04
C PRO A 21 3.81 -14.14 7.99
N GLY A 22 4.05 -14.42 9.27
CA GLY A 22 3.02 -14.43 10.30
C GLY A 22 2.33 -13.07 10.46
N TYR A 23 3.11 -11.98 10.50
CA TYR A 23 2.61 -10.62 10.61
C TYR A 23 1.76 -10.21 9.39
N PHE A 24 2.30 -10.30 8.18
CA PHE A 24 1.57 -9.91 6.96
C PHE A 24 0.30 -10.75 6.74
N THR A 25 0.38 -12.06 6.99
CA THR A 25 -0.81 -12.93 6.89
C THR A 25 -1.85 -12.58 7.97
N SER A 26 -1.43 -12.16 9.16
CA SER A 26 -2.35 -11.70 10.22
C SER A 26 -3.05 -10.41 9.83
N LEU A 27 -2.32 -9.43 9.27
CA LEU A 27 -2.90 -8.19 8.76
C LEU A 27 -3.96 -8.45 7.68
N MET A 28 -3.65 -9.30 6.70
CA MET A 28 -4.62 -9.67 5.65
C MET A 28 -5.84 -10.40 6.22
N SER A 29 -5.64 -11.25 7.22
CA SER A 29 -6.75 -11.92 7.90
C SER A 29 -7.66 -10.92 8.62
N ALA A 30 -7.07 -9.98 9.35
CA ALA A 30 -7.80 -8.94 10.07
C ALA A 30 -8.58 -8.06 9.09
N PHE A 31 -8.00 -7.71 7.95
CA PHE A 31 -8.68 -6.96 6.90
C PHE A 31 -9.93 -7.68 6.38
N HIS A 32 -9.81 -8.93 5.95
CA HIS A 32 -10.94 -9.69 5.43
C HIS A 32 -12.06 -9.87 6.48
N ALA A 33 -11.70 -10.12 7.73
CA ALA A 33 -12.67 -10.22 8.82
C ALA A 33 -13.37 -8.88 9.06
N THR A 34 -12.64 -7.76 9.01
CA THR A 34 -13.17 -6.42 9.25
C THR A 34 -14.09 -5.96 8.11
N VAL A 35 -13.74 -6.23 6.84
CA VAL A 35 -14.63 -5.93 5.71
C VAL A 35 -15.95 -6.69 5.85
N ALA A 36 -15.89 -8.00 6.13
CA ALA A 36 -17.10 -8.80 6.30
C ALA A 36 -17.97 -8.31 7.46
N TYR A 37 -17.34 -7.96 8.59
CA TYR A 37 -18.05 -7.39 9.74
C TYR A 37 -18.71 -6.05 9.39
N ASN A 38 -17.97 -5.11 8.81
CA ASN A 38 -18.47 -3.78 8.47
C ASN A 38 -19.58 -3.83 7.41
N TYR A 39 -19.51 -4.75 6.44
CA TYR A 39 -20.61 -4.96 5.48
C TYR A 39 -21.89 -5.46 6.17
N VAL A 40 -21.77 -6.43 7.09
CA VAL A 40 -22.94 -6.95 7.83
C VAL A 40 -23.54 -5.87 8.74
N GLU A 41 -22.71 -5.08 9.41
CA GLU A 41 -23.17 -3.95 10.24
C GLU A 41 -23.89 -2.90 9.39
N THR A 42 -23.30 -2.53 8.24
CA THR A 42 -23.89 -1.57 7.30
C THR A 42 -25.22 -2.07 6.75
N GLU A 43 -25.31 -3.35 6.35
CA GLU A 43 -26.56 -3.98 5.92
C GLU A 43 -27.64 -3.92 7.00
N GLN A 44 -27.27 -4.11 8.27
CA GLN A 44 -28.21 -4.05 9.38
C GLN A 44 -28.75 -2.62 9.55
N ILE A 45 -27.89 -1.60 9.46
CA ILE A 45 -28.31 -0.20 9.50
C ILE A 45 -29.23 0.13 8.33
N ILE A 46 -28.91 -0.32 7.12
CA ILE A 46 -29.75 -0.15 5.93
C ILE A 46 -31.14 -0.76 6.17
N LYS A 47 -31.20 -2.00 6.68
CA LYS A 47 -32.48 -2.69 6.95
C LYS A 47 -33.32 -1.98 8.00
N ASP A 48 -32.69 -1.44 9.04
CA ASP A 48 -33.39 -0.85 10.19
C ASP A 48 -33.74 0.63 9.99
N GLN A 49 -32.90 1.38 9.27
CA GLN A 49 -32.90 2.85 9.24
C GLN A 49 -32.80 3.45 7.82
N GLY A 50 -32.43 2.65 6.81
CA GLY A 50 -32.31 3.06 5.40
C GLY A 50 -30.93 3.55 4.99
N ASP A 51 -30.70 3.65 3.67
CA ASP A 51 -29.40 3.94 3.04
C ASP A 51 -28.78 5.26 3.53
N LEU A 52 -29.58 6.32 3.64
CA LEU A 52 -29.09 7.63 4.08
C LEU A 52 -28.57 7.60 5.52
N ALA A 53 -29.21 6.84 6.40
CA ALA A 53 -28.75 6.67 7.78
C ALA A 53 -27.42 5.89 7.84
N ALA A 54 -27.25 4.89 6.96
CA ALA A 54 -25.98 4.17 6.85
C ALA A 54 -24.85 5.08 6.36
N ALA A 55 -25.11 5.91 5.34
CA ALA A 55 -24.16 6.91 4.87
C ALA A 55 -23.77 7.93 5.96
N ASP A 56 -24.75 8.42 6.73
CA ASP A 56 -24.50 9.35 7.85
C ASP A 56 -23.64 8.73 8.95
N VAL A 57 -23.84 7.44 9.26
CA VAL A 57 -23.00 6.71 10.24
C VAL A 57 -21.57 6.58 9.74
N LEU A 58 -21.38 6.24 8.47
CA LEU A 58 -20.05 6.10 7.86
C LEU A 58 -19.32 7.45 7.80
N ALA A 59 -20.01 8.53 7.44
CA ALA A 59 -19.45 9.88 7.45
C ALA A 59 -19.04 10.36 8.86
N GLN A 60 -19.54 9.73 9.92
CA GLN A 60 -19.17 9.98 11.31
C GLN A 60 -18.12 8.99 11.84
N SER A 61 -17.46 8.24 10.95
CA SER A 61 -16.37 7.34 11.31
C SER A 61 -15.29 8.07 12.10
N LYS A 62 -14.71 7.40 13.10
CA LYS A 62 -13.59 7.93 13.91
C LYS A 62 -12.25 7.95 13.18
N ILE A 63 -12.25 7.63 11.88
CA ILE A 63 -11.03 7.49 11.11
C ILE A 63 -10.33 8.84 10.90
N HIS A 64 -11.09 9.93 10.77
CA HIS A 64 -10.54 11.28 10.64
C HIS A 64 -9.75 11.70 11.89
N ASP A 65 -10.27 11.38 13.08
CA ASP A 65 -9.55 11.60 14.34
C ASP A 65 -8.28 10.75 14.39
N ALA A 66 -8.36 9.47 14.01
CA ALA A 66 -7.21 8.57 13.98
C ALA A 66 -6.13 9.00 12.96
N LEU A 67 -6.53 9.54 11.81
CA LEU A 67 -5.63 10.14 10.82
C LEU A 67 -4.92 11.35 11.40
N ALA A 68 -5.64 12.25 12.06
CA ALA A 68 -5.07 13.44 12.69
C ALA A 68 -4.07 13.07 13.79
N ASP A 69 -4.46 12.18 14.71
CA ASP A 69 -3.60 11.71 15.80
C ASP A 69 -2.31 11.03 15.27
N THR A 70 -2.44 10.20 14.23
CA THR A 70 -1.29 9.54 13.62
C THR A 70 -0.38 10.54 12.92
N LYS A 71 -0.94 11.54 12.23
CA LYS A 71 -0.16 12.63 11.60
C LYS A 71 0.66 13.40 12.63
N ASP A 72 0.05 13.74 13.77
CA ASP A 72 0.72 14.50 14.82
C ASP A 72 1.88 13.69 15.43
N ARG A 73 1.72 12.37 15.59
CA ARG A 73 2.79 11.46 16.00
C ARG A 73 3.90 11.35 14.95
N LEU A 74 3.56 11.27 13.67
CA LEU A 74 4.53 11.25 12.57
C LEU A 74 5.37 12.54 12.55
N LEU A 75 4.72 13.69 12.69
CA LEU A 75 5.39 15.00 12.76
C LEU A 75 6.30 15.16 13.98
N ALA A 76 5.96 14.52 15.10
CA ALA A 76 6.75 14.55 16.32
C ALA A 76 7.93 13.56 16.32
N THR A 77 7.97 12.61 15.39
CA THR A 77 9.01 11.56 15.34
C THR A 77 10.26 12.07 14.63
N GLU A 78 11.37 12.22 15.35
CA GLU A 78 12.69 12.51 14.75
C GLU A 78 13.57 11.26 14.74
N PRO A 79 13.91 10.69 13.55
CA PRO A 79 14.69 9.48 13.48
C PRO A 79 16.15 9.75 13.90
N GLN A 80 16.67 8.94 14.83
CA GLN A 80 18.04 9.06 15.35
C GLN A 80 19.05 8.26 14.53
N ASN A 81 18.58 7.29 13.75
CA ASN A 81 19.39 6.41 12.92
C ASN A 81 18.69 6.09 11.60
N VAL A 82 19.43 5.47 10.69
CA VAL A 82 18.93 5.12 9.34
C VAL A 82 17.69 4.25 9.40
N SER A 83 17.66 3.24 10.27
CA SER A 83 16.59 2.25 10.34
C SER A 83 15.29 2.84 10.88
N GLN A 84 15.39 3.76 11.85
CA GLN A 84 14.28 4.60 12.30
C GLN A 84 13.75 5.51 11.18
N ALA A 85 14.63 6.07 10.34
CA ALA A 85 14.19 6.88 9.20
C ALA A 85 13.43 6.05 8.16
N LEU A 86 13.82 4.80 7.89
CA LEU A 86 13.08 3.92 6.99
C LEU A 86 11.68 3.60 7.54
N ALA A 87 11.61 3.29 8.85
CA ALA A 87 10.35 3.03 9.53
C ALA A 87 9.41 4.26 9.49
N LEU A 88 9.95 5.46 9.69
CA LEU A 88 9.21 6.72 9.56
C LEU A 88 8.71 6.95 8.12
N MET A 89 9.55 6.72 7.11
CA MET A 89 9.14 6.82 5.70
C MET A 89 8.01 5.83 5.38
N GLN A 90 8.13 4.58 5.82
CA GLN A 90 7.08 3.58 5.63
C GLN A 90 5.77 4.01 6.31
N ALA A 91 5.87 4.53 7.53
CA ALA A 91 4.71 5.01 8.27
C ALA A 91 4.01 6.17 7.55
N TRP A 92 4.77 7.12 6.99
CA TRP A 92 4.24 8.18 6.14
C TRP A 92 3.59 7.67 4.86
N GLY A 93 4.18 6.65 4.22
CA GLY A 93 3.61 6.02 3.03
C GLY A 93 2.22 5.44 3.30
N HIS A 94 2.09 4.65 4.37
CA HIS A 94 0.79 4.08 4.77
C HIS A 94 -0.20 5.13 5.27
N TRP A 95 0.25 6.16 6.00
CA TRP A 95 -0.63 7.26 6.41
C TRP A 95 -1.15 8.05 5.20
N THR A 96 -0.33 8.24 4.18
CA THR A 96 -0.72 8.93 2.95
C THR A 96 -1.75 8.11 2.18
N ALA A 97 -1.55 6.79 2.07
CA ALA A 97 -2.54 5.87 1.49
C ALA A 97 -3.87 5.93 2.24
N ALA A 98 -3.84 5.85 3.57
CA ALA A 98 -5.04 5.95 4.40
C ALA A 98 -5.78 7.28 4.20
N SER A 99 -5.04 8.38 4.09
CA SER A 99 -5.63 9.71 3.88
C SER A 99 -6.33 9.81 2.53
N GLY A 100 -5.69 9.34 1.45
CA GLY A 100 -6.32 9.33 0.12
C GLY A 100 -7.55 8.42 0.05
N LEU A 101 -7.52 7.25 0.71
CA LEU A 101 -8.66 6.34 0.78
C LEU A 101 -9.85 6.94 1.57
N VAL A 102 -9.57 7.70 2.64
CA VAL A 102 -10.62 8.44 3.37
C VAL A 102 -11.21 9.55 2.52
N ASP A 103 -10.38 10.34 1.83
CA ASP A 103 -10.85 11.38 0.91
C ASP A 103 -11.74 10.79 -0.19
N ASP A 104 -11.38 9.63 -0.73
CA ASP A 104 -12.20 8.92 -1.72
C ASP A 104 -13.52 8.43 -1.11
N ALA A 105 -13.51 7.79 0.07
CA ALA A 105 -14.72 7.35 0.75
C ALA A 105 -15.69 8.52 1.05
N ASP A 106 -15.17 9.62 1.56
CA ASP A 106 -15.95 10.84 1.83
C ASP A 106 -16.54 11.43 0.55
N ARG A 107 -15.78 11.41 -0.55
CA ARG A 107 -16.23 11.88 -1.85
C ARG A 107 -17.38 11.01 -2.39
N GLU A 108 -17.28 9.69 -2.27
CA GLU A 108 -18.36 8.77 -2.67
C GLU A 108 -19.63 9.03 -1.86
N LEU A 109 -19.53 9.18 -0.54
CA LEU A 109 -20.68 9.50 0.32
C LEU A 109 -21.28 10.89 0.03
N THR A 110 -20.44 11.88 -0.25
CA THR A 110 -20.88 13.26 -0.54
C THR A 110 -21.58 13.38 -1.89
N ASN A 111 -21.10 12.65 -2.90
CA ASN A 111 -21.64 12.69 -4.26
C ASN A 111 -22.79 11.70 -4.47
N MET A 112 -23.05 10.84 -3.48
CA MET A 112 -24.11 9.85 -3.53
C MET A 112 -25.47 10.49 -3.84
N SER A 113 -26.21 9.92 -4.79
CA SER A 113 -27.53 10.40 -5.18
C SER A 113 -28.52 10.35 -4.01
N THR A 114 -29.28 11.43 -3.82
CA THR A 114 -30.34 11.51 -2.79
C THR A 114 -31.74 11.27 -3.35
N GLU A 115 -31.83 10.99 -4.66
CA GLU A 115 -33.10 10.76 -5.34
C GLU A 115 -33.82 9.50 -4.81
N PRO A 116 -35.17 9.48 -4.76
CA PRO A 116 -35.92 8.36 -4.20
C PRO A 116 -35.68 7.00 -4.90
N ASP A 117 -35.36 7.00 -6.19
CA ASP A 117 -35.20 5.81 -7.04
C ASP A 117 -33.74 5.37 -7.23
N ALA A 118 -32.77 6.08 -6.66
CA ALA A 118 -31.33 5.78 -6.79
C ALA A 118 -30.84 4.55 -6.00
N GLY A 119 -31.73 3.64 -5.60
CA GLY A 119 -31.45 2.58 -4.64
C GLY A 119 -30.16 1.80 -4.89
N SER A 120 -29.91 1.32 -6.11
CA SER A 120 -28.67 0.57 -6.42
C SER A 120 -27.42 1.45 -6.40
N GLU A 121 -27.49 2.65 -6.98
CA GLU A 121 -26.35 3.59 -7.02
C GLU A 121 -25.93 4.03 -5.61
N ARG A 122 -26.89 4.23 -4.71
CA ARG A 122 -26.61 4.52 -3.30
C ARG A 122 -25.90 3.36 -2.61
N LEU A 123 -26.37 2.13 -2.83
CA LEU A 123 -25.77 0.95 -2.24
C LEU A 123 -24.32 0.77 -2.71
N ASP A 124 -24.06 0.98 -4.00
CA ASP A 124 -22.71 0.89 -4.55
C ASP A 124 -21.77 1.92 -3.90
N ALA A 125 -22.20 3.17 -3.77
CA ALA A 125 -21.43 4.22 -3.09
C ALA A 125 -21.17 3.89 -1.61
N ILE A 126 -22.18 3.39 -0.89
CA ILE A 126 -22.06 3.00 0.52
C ILE A 126 -21.06 1.84 0.67
N TYR A 127 -21.17 0.78 -0.11
CA TYR A 127 -20.25 -0.36 0.00
C TYR A 127 -18.82 0.01 -0.39
N LEU A 128 -18.64 0.85 -1.41
CA LEU A 128 -17.32 1.36 -1.77
C LEU A 128 -16.71 2.22 -0.64
N ALA A 129 -17.51 3.08 0.00
CA ALA A 129 -17.08 3.86 1.15
C ALA A 129 -16.69 2.95 2.33
N VAL A 130 -17.49 1.92 2.65
CA VAL A 130 -17.15 0.95 3.70
C VAL A 130 -15.82 0.24 3.39
N TYR A 131 -15.62 -0.18 2.14
CA TYR A 131 -14.39 -0.82 1.71
C TYR A 131 -13.18 0.11 1.89
N ASN A 132 -13.28 1.35 1.39
CA ASN A 132 -12.20 2.34 1.48
C ASN A 132 -11.88 2.74 2.92
N PHE A 133 -12.89 2.97 3.77
CA PHE A 133 -12.66 3.21 5.20
C PHE A 133 -11.98 2.02 5.88
N THR A 134 -12.38 0.79 5.56
CA THR A 134 -11.77 -0.41 6.14
C THR A 134 -10.30 -0.54 5.73
N ARG A 135 -9.98 -0.28 4.47
CA ARG A 135 -8.59 -0.24 3.99
C ARG A 135 -7.78 0.88 4.61
N ALA A 136 -8.37 2.07 4.75
CA ALA A 136 -7.71 3.19 5.41
C ALA A 136 -7.36 2.88 6.88
N TYR A 137 -8.23 2.18 7.62
CA TYR A 137 -7.90 1.71 8.96
C TYR A 137 -6.74 0.70 8.96
N GLN A 138 -6.70 -0.24 8.01
CA GLN A 138 -5.59 -1.18 7.88
C GLN A 138 -4.28 -0.46 7.56
N ALA A 139 -4.28 0.49 6.63
CA ALA A 139 -3.11 1.31 6.31
C ALA A 139 -2.67 2.13 7.53
N LEU A 140 -3.59 2.71 8.31
CA LEU A 140 -3.26 3.36 9.58
C LEU A 140 -2.66 2.41 10.61
N TRP A 141 -3.12 1.16 10.71
CA TRP A 141 -2.48 0.17 11.57
C TRP A 141 -1.04 -0.11 11.11
N ALA A 142 -0.83 -0.33 9.80
CA ALA A 142 0.51 -0.52 9.25
C ALA A 142 1.43 0.69 9.50
N ALA A 143 0.89 1.92 9.44
CA ALA A 143 1.63 3.12 9.77
C ALA A 143 2.07 3.14 11.25
N ASN A 144 1.17 2.76 12.15
CA ASN A 144 1.43 2.69 13.58
C ASN A 144 2.42 1.58 13.94
N ASP A 145 2.31 0.42 13.30
CA ASP A 145 3.25 -0.70 13.48
C ASP A 145 4.64 -0.35 12.95
N ALA A 146 4.73 0.38 11.84
CA ALA A 146 6.00 0.89 11.34
C ALA A 146 6.65 1.87 12.34
N LEU A 147 5.89 2.80 12.93
CA LEU A 147 6.40 3.67 13.99
C LEU A 147 6.89 2.87 15.21
N ALA A 148 6.08 1.92 15.68
CA ALA A 148 6.43 1.07 16.81
C ALA A 148 7.67 0.21 16.54
N LEU A 149 7.82 -0.29 15.31
CA LEU A 149 9.03 -0.96 14.87
C LEU A 149 10.22 0.00 14.96
N GLY A 150 10.09 1.23 14.43
CA GLY A 150 11.11 2.27 14.50
C GLY A 150 11.65 2.49 15.92
N ASP A 151 10.79 2.56 16.93
CA ASP A 151 11.19 2.74 18.34
C ASP A 151 12.14 1.65 18.87
N THR A 152 12.13 0.46 18.24
CA THR A 152 12.97 -0.67 18.63
C THR A 152 14.25 -0.81 17.80
N LEU A 153 14.34 -0.11 16.66
CA LEU A 153 15.45 -0.26 15.73
C LEU A 153 16.65 0.59 16.14
N GLU A 154 17.80 -0.09 16.22
CA GLU A 154 19.10 0.56 16.25
C GLU A 154 19.61 0.78 14.83
N GLY A 155 20.81 1.33 14.66
CA GLY A 155 21.42 1.43 13.34
C GLY A 155 22.51 2.47 13.24
N SER A 156 23.08 2.56 12.04
CA SER A 156 24.05 3.60 11.72
C SER A 156 23.44 5.01 11.78
N PRO A 157 24.25 6.03 12.13
CA PRO A 157 23.78 7.41 12.10
C PRO A 157 23.41 7.82 10.66
N ILE A 158 22.41 8.69 10.55
CA ILE A 158 22.05 9.33 9.28
C ILE A 158 23.20 10.28 8.90
N ARG A 159 23.85 10.03 7.77
CA ARG A 159 25.02 10.81 7.30
C ARG A 159 24.68 11.83 6.22
N SER A 160 23.56 11.67 5.52
CA SER A 160 23.02 12.67 4.58
C SER A 160 21.56 12.43 4.30
N THR A 161 20.82 13.53 4.13
CA THR A 161 19.44 13.55 3.59
C THR A 161 19.36 14.28 2.25
N GLU A 162 20.51 14.72 1.71
CA GLU A 162 20.58 15.57 0.50
C GLU A 162 20.06 14.88 -0.76
N ALA A 163 19.87 13.57 -0.76
CA ALA A 163 19.35 12.83 -1.90
C ALA A 163 17.85 12.49 -1.78
N LEU A 164 17.22 12.78 -0.63
CA LEU A 164 15.84 12.34 -0.38
C LEU A 164 14.84 13.03 -1.31
N ASP A 165 14.98 14.33 -1.53
CA ASP A 165 14.12 15.09 -2.45
C ASP A 165 14.18 14.54 -3.88
N GLN A 166 15.37 14.26 -4.38
CA GLN A 166 15.61 13.75 -5.72
C GLN A 166 15.09 12.32 -5.86
N LEU A 167 15.29 11.47 -4.84
CA LEU A 167 14.73 10.12 -4.82
C LEU A 167 13.21 10.18 -4.80
N ALA A 168 12.64 11.04 -3.97
CA ALA A 168 11.19 11.21 -3.85
C ALA A 168 10.59 11.61 -5.20
N GLU A 169 11.18 12.59 -5.87
CA GLU A 169 10.74 13.02 -7.20
C GLU A 169 10.89 11.91 -8.25
N ALA A 170 12.01 11.17 -8.24
CA ALA A 170 12.22 10.07 -9.19
C ALA A 170 11.18 8.95 -9.02
N TYR A 171 10.90 8.53 -7.78
CA TYR A 171 9.91 7.49 -7.51
C TYR A 171 8.47 7.99 -7.73
N ARG A 172 8.16 9.25 -7.40
CA ARG A 172 6.87 9.87 -7.70
C ARG A 172 6.61 9.91 -9.21
N LEU A 173 7.59 10.32 -10.01
CA LEU A 173 7.49 10.31 -11.48
C LEU A 173 7.33 8.88 -12.03
N ALA A 174 8.07 7.92 -11.48
CA ALA A 174 7.94 6.51 -11.87
C ALA A 174 6.55 5.94 -11.53
N ALA A 175 6.02 6.23 -10.34
CA ALA A 175 4.67 5.83 -9.93
C ALA A 175 3.60 6.43 -10.86
N ASN A 176 3.68 7.72 -11.16
CA ASN A 176 2.77 8.37 -12.11
C ASN A 176 2.86 7.75 -13.50
N ALA A 177 4.06 7.41 -13.98
CA ALA A 177 4.23 6.75 -15.27
C ALA A 177 3.60 5.34 -15.29
N ASN A 178 3.69 4.59 -14.19
CA ASN A 178 3.01 3.30 -14.04
C ASN A 178 1.49 3.48 -14.07
N LEU A 179 0.94 4.43 -13.30
CA LEU A 179 -0.49 4.73 -13.26
C LEU A 179 -1.03 5.17 -14.62
N GLU A 180 -0.33 6.04 -15.34
CA GLU A 180 -0.71 6.44 -16.70
C GLU A 180 -0.67 5.26 -17.70
N THR A 181 0.27 4.34 -17.50
CA THR A 181 0.35 3.11 -18.32
C THR A 181 -0.84 2.19 -18.03
N ILE A 182 -1.19 2.00 -16.76
CA ILE A 182 -2.37 1.23 -16.34
C ILE A 182 -3.64 1.88 -16.89
N ARG A 183 -3.77 3.21 -16.76
CA ARG A 183 -4.88 3.97 -17.32
C ARG A 183 -5.04 3.72 -18.82
N ALA A 184 -3.95 3.82 -19.58
CA ALA A 184 -3.98 3.66 -21.02
C ALA A 184 -4.27 2.22 -21.49
N LEU A 185 -3.80 1.21 -20.74
CA LEU A 185 -3.80 -0.19 -21.18
C LEU A 185 -4.85 -1.06 -20.49
N VAL A 186 -5.44 -0.60 -19.39
CA VAL A 186 -6.41 -1.33 -18.58
C VAL A 186 -7.70 -0.54 -18.44
N VAL A 187 -7.63 0.67 -17.86
CA VAL A 187 -8.82 1.48 -17.55
C VAL A 187 -9.55 1.94 -18.81
N LEU A 188 -8.86 2.58 -19.75
CA LEU A 188 -9.49 3.08 -20.98
C LEU A 188 -10.07 1.95 -21.86
N PRO A 189 -9.39 0.80 -22.04
CA PRO A 189 -10.00 -0.37 -22.68
C PRO A 189 -11.22 -0.89 -21.93
N MET A 190 -11.15 -1.05 -20.60
CA MET A 190 -12.28 -1.51 -19.78
C MET A 190 -13.49 -0.57 -19.92
N ALA A 191 -13.28 0.74 -19.81
CA ALA A 191 -14.33 1.75 -19.99
C ALA A 191 -15.03 1.60 -21.35
N LYS A 192 -14.24 1.40 -22.42
CA LYS A 192 -14.76 1.21 -23.77
C LYS A 192 -15.49 -0.12 -23.96
N GLU A 193 -14.97 -1.21 -23.39
CA GLU A 193 -15.53 -2.56 -23.53
C GLU A 193 -16.85 -2.71 -22.77
N GLU A 194 -16.91 -2.17 -21.55
CA GLU A 194 -18.09 -2.22 -20.67
C GLU A 194 -19.08 -1.08 -20.92
N GLY A 195 -18.71 -0.08 -21.74
CA GLY A 195 -19.55 1.07 -22.04
C GLY A 195 -19.77 2.02 -20.85
N ILE A 196 -18.83 2.05 -19.91
CA ILE A 196 -18.83 2.90 -18.71
C ILE A 196 -17.87 4.10 -18.88
N THR A 197 -17.96 5.07 -17.98
CA THR A 197 -17.01 6.19 -17.93
C THR A 197 -15.63 5.75 -17.44
N GLU A 198 -14.61 6.58 -17.69
CA GLU A 198 -13.26 6.34 -17.18
C GLU A 198 -13.26 6.25 -15.64
N ASP A 199 -13.88 7.22 -14.96
CA ASP A 199 -13.98 7.24 -13.49
C ASP A 199 -14.63 5.96 -12.94
N GLN A 200 -15.67 5.44 -13.61
CA GLN A 200 -16.29 4.17 -13.23
C GLN A 200 -15.34 2.98 -13.43
N ALA A 201 -14.58 2.95 -14.53
CA ALA A 201 -13.58 1.90 -14.76
C ALA A 201 -12.42 1.98 -13.76
N GLU A 202 -12.00 3.18 -13.35
CA GLU A 202 -11.01 3.37 -12.28
C GLU A 202 -11.54 2.85 -10.94
N ALA A 203 -12.80 3.13 -10.60
CA ALA A 203 -13.42 2.62 -9.38
C ALA A 203 -13.54 1.08 -9.38
N VAL A 204 -13.91 0.48 -10.52
CA VAL A 204 -13.95 -0.98 -10.68
C VAL A 204 -12.55 -1.57 -10.51
N LEU A 205 -11.53 -0.99 -11.15
CA LEU A 205 -10.16 -1.47 -11.03
C LEU A 205 -9.64 -1.31 -9.59
N ALA A 206 -9.90 -0.18 -8.93
CA ALA A 206 -9.53 0.08 -7.55
C ALA A 206 -10.17 -0.92 -6.56
N TYR A 207 -11.39 -1.37 -6.84
CA TYR A 207 -12.04 -2.41 -6.05
C TYR A 207 -11.41 -3.80 -6.25
N GLN A 208 -10.97 -4.11 -7.48
CA GLN A 208 -10.39 -5.41 -7.83
C GLN A 208 -8.90 -5.54 -7.49
N ASP A 209 -8.17 -4.43 -7.58
CA ASP A 209 -6.73 -4.33 -7.34
C ASP A 209 -6.45 -3.31 -6.25
N GLY A 210 -6.21 -3.84 -5.05
CA GLY A 210 -5.87 -3.04 -3.89
C GLY A 210 -4.60 -2.20 -4.10
N ASN A 211 -3.62 -2.68 -4.86
CA ASN A 211 -2.38 -1.94 -5.12
C ASN A 211 -2.66 -0.74 -6.03
N TYR A 212 -3.50 -0.91 -7.07
CA TYR A 212 -3.94 0.22 -7.88
C TYR A 212 -4.64 1.29 -7.04
N ALA A 213 -5.56 0.87 -6.18
CA ALA A 213 -6.27 1.78 -5.29
C ALA A 213 -5.34 2.54 -4.33
N GLU A 214 -4.38 1.86 -3.67
CA GLU A 214 -3.41 2.53 -2.78
C GLU A 214 -2.49 3.47 -3.56
N ALA A 215 -1.96 3.04 -4.69
CA ALA A 215 -1.09 3.87 -5.52
C ALA A 215 -1.80 5.14 -6.00
N SER A 216 -3.07 5.02 -6.41
CA SER A 216 -3.91 6.11 -6.91
C SER A 216 -4.31 7.07 -5.79
N ALA A 217 -4.68 6.54 -4.61
CA ALA A 217 -4.97 7.31 -3.41
C ALA A 217 -3.74 8.14 -2.97
N ILE A 218 -2.54 7.56 -2.99
CA ILE A 218 -1.31 8.32 -2.71
C ILE A 218 -1.06 9.38 -3.78
N ALA A 219 -1.25 9.04 -5.06
CA ALA A 219 -1.01 9.94 -6.18
C ALA A 219 -1.88 11.21 -6.13
N SER A 220 -3.15 11.05 -5.74
CA SER A 220 -4.07 12.18 -5.57
C SER A 220 -3.67 13.09 -4.39
N TYR A 221 -3.02 12.52 -3.37
CA TYR A 221 -2.68 13.19 -2.11
C TYR A 221 -1.31 13.90 -2.08
N TYR A 222 -0.39 13.66 -3.02
CA TYR A 222 0.93 14.33 -3.05
C TYR A 222 0.84 15.86 -2.98
N ARG A 223 -0.10 16.45 -3.73
CA ARG A 223 -0.28 17.91 -3.76
C ARG A 223 -0.68 18.47 -2.40
N TYR A 224 -1.32 17.67 -1.57
CA TYR A 224 -1.65 18.04 -0.20
C TYR A 224 -0.40 17.99 0.68
N LEU A 225 0.37 16.89 0.65
CA LEU A 225 1.63 16.76 1.42
C LEU A 225 2.55 17.97 1.22
N ASP A 226 2.73 18.37 -0.03
CA ASP A 226 3.59 19.51 -0.40
C ASP A 226 3.08 20.87 0.11
N ARG A 227 1.76 21.02 0.31
CA ARG A 227 1.16 22.27 0.80
C ARG A 227 1.12 22.36 2.31
N VAL A 228 0.90 21.24 2.99
CA VAL A 228 0.60 21.25 4.44
C VAL A 228 1.81 20.97 5.31
N LEU A 229 2.83 20.28 4.78
CA LEU A 229 4.04 19.99 5.53
C LEU A 229 5.07 21.11 5.33
N PRO A 230 5.66 21.65 6.42
CA PRO A 230 6.72 22.64 6.30
C PRO A 230 7.95 22.05 5.60
N GLU A 231 8.70 22.86 4.86
CA GLU A 231 9.97 22.43 4.28
C GLU A 231 10.95 21.94 5.35
N GLY A 232 11.66 20.85 5.05
CA GLY A 232 12.65 20.25 5.93
C GLY A 232 12.62 18.71 5.91
N PRO A 233 13.48 18.06 6.70
CA PRO A 233 13.67 16.60 6.67
C PRO A 233 12.39 15.81 6.89
N GLN A 234 11.45 16.31 7.72
CA GLN A 234 10.16 15.65 7.96
C GLN A 234 9.31 15.57 6.70
N ARG A 235 9.24 16.66 5.92
CA ARG A 235 8.57 16.64 4.62
C ARG A 235 9.30 15.72 3.65
N ASP A 236 10.62 15.70 3.65
CA ASP A 236 11.40 14.82 2.77
C ASP A 236 11.13 13.34 3.07
N TYR A 237 11.05 12.96 4.37
CA TYR A 237 10.64 11.61 4.78
C TYR A 237 9.21 11.29 4.36
N ALA A 238 8.29 12.24 4.51
CA ALA A 238 6.90 12.05 4.15
C ALA A 238 6.71 11.83 2.64
N VAL A 239 7.27 12.73 1.84
CA VAL A 239 7.15 12.68 0.37
C VAL A 239 7.88 11.47 -0.19
N LEU A 240 9.08 11.13 0.31
CA LEU A 240 9.76 9.91 -0.12
C LEU A 240 9.01 8.65 0.30
N GLY A 241 8.48 8.59 1.53
CA GLY A 241 7.67 7.48 2.01
C GLY A 241 6.47 7.21 1.10
N ALA A 242 5.70 8.25 0.82
CA ALA A 242 4.59 8.19 -0.15
C ALA A 242 5.07 7.75 -1.54
N ALA A 243 6.17 8.31 -2.05
CA ALA A 243 6.77 7.97 -3.34
C ALA A 243 7.16 6.50 -3.47
N LEU A 244 7.77 5.93 -2.42
CA LEU A 244 8.18 4.54 -2.40
C LEU A 244 6.98 3.59 -2.39
N THR A 245 5.98 3.86 -1.54
CA THR A 245 4.76 3.06 -1.46
C THR A 245 3.98 3.11 -2.78
N SER A 246 3.69 4.30 -3.29
CA SER A 246 2.99 4.48 -4.56
C SER A 246 3.72 3.84 -5.74
N PHE A 247 5.06 3.91 -5.77
CA PHE A 247 5.85 3.24 -6.80
C PHE A 247 5.75 1.72 -6.70
N ALA A 248 5.90 1.15 -5.49
CA ALA A 248 5.81 -0.30 -5.29
C ALA A 248 4.42 -0.83 -5.70
N ASP A 249 3.36 -0.17 -5.24
CA ASP A 249 1.98 -0.57 -5.47
C ASP A 249 1.60 -0.43 -6.96
N SER A 250 1.94 0.71 -7.59
CA SER A 250 1.69 0.89 -9.02
C SER A 250 2.49 -0.07 -9.88
N ALA A 251 3.71 -0.45 -9.47
CA ALA A 251 4.50 -1.46 -10.16
C ALA A 251 3.88 -2.85 -10.01
N ALA A 252 3.35 -3.18 -8.84
CA ALA A 252 2.66 -4.45 -8.59
C ALA A 252 1.38 -4.55 -9.42
N SER A 253 0.59 -3.47 -9.48
CA SER A 253 -0.60 -3.37 -10.33
C SER A 253 -0.27 -3.50 -11.83
N LEU A 254 0.75 -2.78 -12.30
CA LEU A 254 1.19 -2.91 -13.69
C LEU A 254 1.72 -4.31 -14.01
N ALA A 255 2.37 -4.95 -13.05
CA ALA A 255 2.82 -6.33 -13.16
C ALA A 255 1.65 -7.30 -13.31
N ASP A 256 0.62 -7.14 -12.49
CA ASP A 256 -0.61 -7.94 -12.49
C ASP A 256 -1.34 -7.84 -13.85
N HIS A 257 -1.73 -6.63 -14.23
CA HIS A 257 -2.64 -6.43 -15.34
C HIS A 257 -1.99 -6.45 -16.73
N TYR A 258 -0.72 -6.03 -16.82
CA TYR A 258 -0.06 -5.87 -18.12
C TYR A 258 1.13 -6.80 -18.32
N SER A 259 2.05 -6.84 -17.36
CA SER A 259 3.33 -7.54 -17.58
C SER A 259 3.16 -9.05 -17.56
N TYR A 260 2.44 -9.58 -16.57
CA TYR A 260 2.25 -11.02 -16.39
C TYR A 260 0.88 -11.52 -16.81
N GLN A 261 -0.10 -10.61 -16.91
CA GLN A 261 -1.46 -10.89 -17.36
C GLN A 261 -2.09 -11.98 -16.49
N ALA A 262 -2.43 -11.61 -15.25
CA ALA A 262 -3.10 -12.53 -14.35
C ALA A 262 -4.41 -13.05 -14.94
N GLU A 263 -4.59 -14.35 -14.81
CA GLU A 263 -5.82 -15.03 -15.16
C GLU A 263 -6.67 -15.12 -13.90
N ARG A 264 -7.93 -14.69 -14.00
CA ARG A 264 -8.86 -14.62 -12.87
C ARG A 264 -10.04 -15.56 -13.07
N ASP A 265 -10.53 -16.16 -11.98
CA ASP A 265 -11.76 -16.93 -11.98
C ASP A 265 -13.02 -16.04 -11.93
N ALA A 266 -14.20 -16.67 -11.87
CA ALA A 266 -15.48 -15.96 -11.86
C ALA A 266 -15.68 -15.08 -10.61
N ASP A 267 -14.97 -15.37 -9.53
CA ASP A 267 -15.00 -14.60 -8.28
C ASP A 267 -13.88 -13.55 -8.25
N GLY A 268 -13.09 -13.42 -9.33
CA GLY A 268 -12.02 -12.45 -9.48
C GLY A 268 -10.69 -12.89 -8.89
N TYR A 269 -10.55 -14.13 -8.40
CA TYR A 269 -9.29 -14.60 -7.82
C TYR A 269 -8.26 -14.94 -8.88
N ILE A 270 -7.00 -14.57 -8.64
CA ILE A 270 -5.91 -14.92 -9.54
C ILE A 270 -5.63 -16.42 -9.45
N THR A 271 -5.88 -17.14 -10.54
CA THR A 271 -5.66 -18.58 -10.66
C THR A 271 -4.36 -18.93 -11.39
N GLY A 272 -3.79 -17.99 -12.14
CA GLY A 272 -2.61 -18.22 -12.96
C GLY A 272 -2.12 -16.96 -13.66
N PHE A 273 -1.17 -17.11 -14.57
CA PHE A 273 -0.63 -16.02 -15.38
C PHE A 273 -0.39 -16.50 -16.79
N THR A 274 -0.68 -15.67 -17.80
CA THR A 274 -0.32 -16.00 -19.18
C THR A 274 1.21 -16.06 -19.36
N ASN A 275 1.97 -15.20 -18.65
CA ASN A 275 3.42 -15.10 -18.78
C ASN A 275 4.20 -15.71 -17.57
N GLU A 276 3.85 -16.92 -17.12
CA GLU A 276 4.44 -17.54 -15.91
C GLU A 276 5.98 -17.63 -15.93
N LYS A 277 6.59 -17.90 -17.10
CA LYS A 277 8.05 -17.98 -17.23
C LYS A 277 8.73 -16.63 -16.96
N ALA A 278 8.12 -15.54 -17.42
CA ALA A 278 8.61 -14.20 -17.17
C ALA A 278 8.48 -13.86 -15.68
N LEU A 279 7.35 -14.19 -15.06
CA LEU A 279 7.14 -14.01 -13.62
C LEU A 279 8.18 -14.77 -12.79
N ALA A 280 8.43 -16.04 -13.11
CA ALA A 280 9.44 -16.85 -12.41
C ALA A 280 10.85 -16.24 -12.53
N ALA A 281 11.24 -15.79 -13.73
CA ALA A 281 12.52 -15.13 -13.95
C ALA A 281 12.63 -13.80 -13.17
N SER A 282 11.55 -13.01 -13.14
CA SER A 282 11.49 -11.76 -12.39
C SER A 282 11.55 -11.98 -10.88
N LEU A 283 10.93 -13.05 -10.36
CA LEU A 283 11.04 -13.44 -8.96
C LEU A 283 12.48 -13.83 -8.60
N ASP A 284 13.17 -14.61 -9.44
CA ASP A 284 14.58 -14.97 -9.23
C ASP A 284 15.49 -13.75 -9.25
N PHE A 285 15.30 -12.89 -10.23
CA PHE A 285 16.05 -11.65 -10.37
C PHE A 285 15.85 -10.75 -9.15
N SER A 286 14.59 -10.49 -8.77
CA SER A 286 14.25 -9.57 -7.67
C SER A 286 14.75 -10.10 -6.33
N ARG A 287 14.62 -11.41 -6.09
CA ARG A 287 15.22 -12.06 -4.91
C ARG A 287 16.73 -11.87 -4.84
N GLY A 288 17.42 -12.11 -5.96
CA GLY A 288 18.88 -11.95 -6.04
C GLY A 288 19.31 -10.50 -5.78
N ARG A 289 18.60 -9.54 -6.37
CA ARG A 289 18.87 -8.10 -6.19
C ARG A 289 18.58 -7.62 -4.78
N ALA A 290 17.45 -7.99 -4.20
CA ALA A 290 17.09 -7.63 -2.82
C ALA A 290 18.13 -8.18 -1.83
N ARG A 291 18.48 -9.47 -1.95
CA ARG A 291 19.49 -10.10 -1.09
C ARG A 291 20.85 -9.40 -1.18
N ALA A 292 21.32 -9.11 -2.39
CA ALA A 292 22.60 -8.44 -2.59
C ALA A 292 22.61 -7.03 -1.95
N MET A 293 21.54 -6.25 -2.17
CA MET A 293 21.40 -4.91 -1.61
C MET A 293 21.35 -4.92 -0.07
N ILE A 294 20.57 -5.84 0.51
CA ILE A 294 20.48 -6.02 1.97
C ILE A 294 21.86 -6.34 2.55
N ALA A 295 22.60 -7.26 1.92
CA ALA A 295 23.94 -7.64 2.38
C ALA A 295 24.93 -6.47 2.33
N GLU A 296 24.98 -5.75 1.21
CA GLU A 296 25.86 -4.58 1.01
C GLU A 296 25.61 -3.49 2.05
N VAL A 297 24.35 -3.22 2.35
CA VAL A 297 23.93 -2.19 3.31
C VAL A 297 24.17 -2.62 4.77
N ALA A 298 23.99 -3.92 5.06
CA ALA A 298 24.28 -4.50 6.37
C ALA A 298 25.79 -4.49 6.69
N GLU A 299 26.65 -4.77 5.71
CA GLU A 299 28.11 -4.65 5.86
C GLU A 299 28.54 -3.23 6.25
N GLY A 300 27.75 -2.22 5.86
CA GLY A 300 27.91 -0.83 6.25
C GLY A 300 27.48 -0.49 7.68
N GLY A 301 26.99 -1.46 8.48
CA GLY A 301 26.57 -1.26 9.87
C GLY A 301 25.14 -0.74 10.04
N ASN A 302 24.28 -0.88 9.03
CA ASN A 302 22.86 -0.57 9.16
C ASN A 302 22.09 -1.75 9.76
N ASP A 303 21.08 -1.47 10.60
CA ASP A 303 20.08 -2.48 10.93
C ASP A 303 19.11 -2.60 9.74
N VAL A 304 19.08 -3.79 9.15
CA VAL A 304 18.31 -4.11 7.95
C VAL A 304 17.06 -4.94 8.28
N ALA A 305 16.57 -4.89 9.52
CA ALA A 305 15.37 -5.61 9.95
C ALA A 305 14.15 -5.35 9.04
N LEU A 306 13.87 -4.09 8.68
CA LEU A 306 12.74 -3.76 7.81
C LEU A 306 12.88 -4.38 6.40
N PRO A 307 13.99 -4.19 5.65
CA PRO A 307 14.22 -4.93 4.41
C PRO A 307 14.16 -6.46 4.54
N ILE A 308 14.66 -7.02 5.65
CA ILE A 308 14.62 -8.46 5.92
C ILE A 308 13.18 -8.94 6.11
N LEU A 309 12.33 -8.16 6.79
CA LEU A 309 10.92 -8.48 7.02
C LEU A 309 10.20 -8.78 5.70
N TYR A 310 10.29 -7.86 4.74
CA TYR A 310 9.74 -8.01 3.38
C TYR A 310 10.40 -9.15 2.62
N TYR A 311 11.74 -9.26 2.66
CA TYR A 311 12.46 -10.34 1.97
C TYR A 311 12.04 -11.73 2.47
N GLN A 312 11.79 -11.88 3.78
CA GLN A 312 11.32 -13.13 4.36
C GLN A 312 9.87 -13.44 3.98
N ASN A 313 8.99 -12.43 3.96
CA ASN A 313 7.61 -12.60 3.50
C ASN A 313 7.57 -13.07 2.04
N ALA A 314 8.29 -12.37 1.16
CA ALA A 314 8.45 -12.75 -0.24
C ALA A 314 8.97 -14.18 -0.44
N GLY A 315 9.85 -14.65 0.46
CA GLY A 315 10.38 -16.02 0.42
C GLY A 315 9.31 -17.08 0.60
N VAL A 316 8.30 -16.81 1.42
CA VAL A 316 7.18 -17.72 1.70
C VAL A 316 6.11 -17.61 0.61
N GLU A 317 5.72 -16.38 0.27
CA GLU A 317 4.68 -16.11 -0.72
C GLU A 317 5.03 -16.60 -2.12
N ARG A 318 6.32 -16.57 -2.48
CA ARG A 318 6.81 -17.12 -3.75
C ARG A 318 6.43 -18.58 -3.98
N GLU A 319 6.37 -19.37 -2.91
CA GLU A 319 6.03 -20.80 -2.95
C GLU A 319 4.52 -21.05 -2.74
N GLY A 320 3.74 -19.97 -2.64
CA GLY A 320 2.29 -19.99 -2.47
C GLY A 320 1.52 -20.11 -3.80
N HIS A 321 0.27 -19.65 -3.74
CA HIS A 321 -0.67 -19.64 -4.87
C HIS A 321 -0.30 -18.54 -5.88
N ALA A 322 -1.02 -18.47 -6.98
CA ALA A 322 -0.74 -17.50 -8.04
C ALA A 322 -0.75 -16.05 -7.51
N GLU A 323 -1.73 -15.66 -6.69
CA GLU A 323 -1.76 -14.33 -6.06
C GLU A 323 -0.56 -14.06 -5.15
N ASP A 324 -0.12 -15.08 -4.40
CA ASP A 324 1.00 -14.95 -3.45
C ASP A 324 2.29 -14.63 -4.25
N LYS A 325 2.43 -15.10 -5.50
CA LYS A 325 3.63 -14.83 -6.32
C LYS A 325 3.78 -13.37 -6.76
N LEU A 326 2.68 -12.65 -7.01
CA LEU A 326 2.75 -11.20 -7.28
C LEU A 326 3.12 -10.43 -6.01
N SER A 327 2.52 -10.81 -4.89
CA SER A 327 2.83 -10.23 -3.57
C SER A 327 4.32 -10.42 -3.25
N ALA A 328 4.85 -11.62 -3.49
CA ALA A 328 6.27 -11.91 -3.32
C ALA A 328 7.19 -11.04 -4.18
N LEU A 329 6.77 -10.75 -5.43
CA LEU A 329 7.54 -9.90 -6.32
C LEU A 329 7.56 -8.45 -5.80
N SER A 330 6.40 -7.93 -5.37
CA SER A 330 6.28 -6.62 -4.76
C SER A 330 7.17 -6.52 -3.51
N ASP A 331 7.13 -7.51 -2.63
CA ASP A 331 7.93 -7.53 -1.41
C ASP A 331 9.43 -7.60 -1.67
N TYR A 332 9.88 -8.35 -2.69
CA TYR A 332 11.30 -8.29 -3.08
C TYR A 332 11.71 -6.90 -3.57
N TRP A 333 10.84 -6.20 -4.31
CA TRP A 333 11.11 -4.82 -4.72
C TRP A 333 11.15 -3.89 -3.52
N THR A 334 10.16 -3.94 -2.64
CA THR A 334 10.07 -3.15 -1.41
C THR A 334 11.29 -3.36 -0.51
N ALA A 335 11.72 -4.61 -0.31
CA ALA A 335 12.94 -4.93 0.41
C ALA A 335 14.18 -4.27 -0.22
N GLY A 336 14.32 -4.36 -1.55
CA GLY A 336 15.43 -3.75 -2.28
C GLY A 336 15.41 -2.21 -2.25
N LEU A 337 14.23 -1.60 -2.31
CA LEU A 337 14.02 -0.15 -2.23
C LEU A 337 14.45 0.39 -0.86
N TYR A 338 13.93 -0.18 0.23
CA TYR A 338 14.30 0.26 1.59
C TYR A 338 15.78 0.01 1.89
N ALA A 339 16.35 -1.11 1.45
CA ALA A 339 17.79 -1.34 1.59
C ALA A 339 18.59 -0.27 0.83
N ARG A 340 18.19 0.09 -0.40
CA ARG A 340 18.86 1.16 -1.16
C ARG A 340 18.79 2.51 -0.45
N VAL A 341 17.61 2.90 0.04
CA VAL A 341 17.42 4.17 0.76
C VAL A 341 18.28 4.19 2.02
N ALA A 342 18.35 3.08 2.75
CA ALA A 342 19.22 2.92 3.90
C ALA A 342 20.69 3.19 3.54
N GLY A 343 21.17 2.57 2.45
CA GLY A 343 22.54 2.76 2.00
C GLY A 343 22.86 4.20 1.60
N ILE A 344 21.89 4.91 1.03
CA ILE A 344 22.04 6.33 0.68
C ILE A 344 22.10 7.19 1.95
N LEU A 345 21.21 6.98 2.91
CA LEU A 345 21.22 7.68 4.19
C LEU A 345 22.51 7.46 4.98
N SER A 346 23.07 6.24 4.96
CA SER A 346 24.35 5.92 5.61
C SER A 346 25.60 6.28 4.80
N LYS A 347 25.45 6.78 3.56
CA LYS A 347 26.54 6.97 2.59
C LYS A 347 27.36 5.70 2.33
N THR A 348 26.73 4.54 2.36
CA THR A 348 27.35 3.28 1.87
C THR A 348 27.04 3.07 0.39
N LEU A 349 26.03 3.76 -0.14
CA LEU A 349 25.68 3.81 -1.54
C LEU A 349 25.64 5.26 -2.05
N GLU A 350 26.00 5.43 -3.31
CA GLU A 350 25.82 6.69 -4.03
C GLU A 350 24.36 6.85 -4.52
N PRO A 351 23.82 8.08 -4.56
CA PRO A 351 22.54 8.37 -5.19
C PRO A 351 22.50 7.95 -6.67
N LEU A 352 21.30 7.64 -7.19
CA LEU A 352 21.12 7.15 -8.58
C LEU A 352 21.59 8.15 -9.66
N ALA A 353 21.63 9.45 -9.35
CA ALA A 353 22.24 10.46 -10.20
C ALA A 353 22.83 11.57 -9.32
N PRO A 354 24.09 11.98 -9.51
CA PRO A 354 24.64 13.13 -8.79
C PRO A 354 23.82 14.39 -9.13
N ARG A 355 23.50 15.21 -8.13
CA ARG A 355 22.94 16.55 -8.34
C ARG A 355 23.86 17.29 -9.33
N ARG A 356 23.31 17.72 -10.46
CA ARG A 356 24.03 18.56 -11.44
C ARG A 356 24.13 20.00 -10.96
#